data_AF-A0A352WV63-F1
#
_entry.id   AF-A0A352WV63-F1
#
_cell.length_a   1.000
_cell.length_b   1.000
_cell.length_c   1.000
_cell.angle_alpha   90.00
_cell.angle_beta   90.00
_cell.angle_gamma   90.00
#
_symmetry.space_group_name_H-M   'P 1'
#
loop_
_entity.id
_entity.type
_entity.pdbx_description
1 polymer ?
#
loop_
_entity_poly.entity_id
_entity_poly.type
_entity_poly.pdbx_seq_one_letter_code
_entity_poly.pdbx_strand_id
1 'polypeptide(L)' 'LSRQGFWKVLKRYATDAGIPANITPHTLRHSFATHLLENGADIHDLREILGHSDISSMHVYTKYLKEKMRTNYIKHHPRA' A
#
# COMPACT_ATOMS: atom_id res chain seq x y z
N LEU A 1 2.90 6.63 21.99
CA LEU A 1 2.94 7.79 21.06
C LEU A 1 1.49 8.22 20.76
N SER A 2 1.13 9.49 20.92
CA SER A 2 -0.23 9.93 20.56
C SER A 2 -0.40 10.02 19.04
N ARG A 3 -1.65 10.00 18.54
CA ARG A 3 -1.94 10.22 17.10
C ARG A 3 -1.30 11.50 16.57
N GLN A 4 -1.36 12.58 17.35
CA GLN A 4 -0.76 13.87 17.00
C GLN A 4 0.78 13.80 17.00
N GLY A 5 1.37 13.05 17.94
CA GLY A 5 2.81 12.80 17.99
C GLY A 5 3.29 12.05 16.74
N PHE A 6 2.60 10.98 16.35
CA PHE A 6 2.90 10.24 15.13
C PHE A 6 2.82 11.15 13.89
N TRP A 7 1.79 11.99 13.81
CA TRP A 7 1.62 12.92 12.70
C TRP A 7 2.78 13.92 12.57
N LYS A 8 3.25 14.47 13.69
CA LYS A 8 4.41 15.38 13.70
C LYS A 8 5.68 14.67 13.22
N VAL A 9 5.91 13.44 13.69
CA VAL A 9 7.05 12.62 13.27
C VAL A 9 6.98 12.32 11.77
N LEU A 10 5.82 11.92 11.27
CA LEU A 10 5.59 11.63 9.85
C LEU A 10 5.87 12.85 8.96
N LYS A 11 5.37 14.02 9.33
CA LYS A 11 5.63 15.26 8.59
C LYS A 11 7.10 15.63 8.56
N ARG A 12 7.81 15.45 9.68
CA ARG A 12 9.26 15.69 9.73
C ARG A 12 10.00 14.79 8.73
N TYR A 13 9.74 13.48 8.76
CA TYR A 13 10.37 12.56 7.80
C TYR A 13 9.99 12.86 6.35
N ALA A 14 8.76 13.30 6.09
CA ALA A 14 8.33 13.72 4.76
C ALA A 14 9.16 14.90 4.24
N THR A 15 9.38 15.91 5.10
CA THR A 15 10.25 17.05 4.79
C THR A 15 11.69 16.63 4.57
N ASP A 16 12.24 15.81 5.46
CA ASP A 16 13.63 15.35 5.38
C ASP A 16 13.88 14.50 4.11
N ALA A 17 12.88 13.74 3.66
CA ALA A 17 12.90 12.96 2.42
C ALA A 17 12.59 13.79 1.16
N GLY A 18 12.31 15.09 1.30
CA GLY A 18 11.99 15.97 0.17
C GLY A 18 10.68 15.63 -0.54
N ILE A 19 9.71 15.02 0.15
CA ILE A 19 8.43 14.63 -0.44
C ILE A 19 7.46 15.82 -0.38
N PRO A 20 7.10 16.45 -1.51
CA PRO A 20 6.28 17.66 -1.53
C PRO A 20 4.78 17.36 -1.30
N ALA A 21 4.38 16.09 -1.37
CA ALA A 21 3.00 15.66 -1.24
C ALA A 21 2.49 15.72 0.21
N ASN A 22 1.19 15.94 0.38
CA ASN A 22 0.56 15.89 1.69
C ASN A 22 0.52 14.45 2.23
N ILE A 23 1.52 14.08 3.04
CA ILE A 23 1.60 12.74 3.64
C ILE A 23 0.72 12.66 4.89
N THR A 24 -0.14 11.65 4.90
CA THR A 24 -0.97 11.25 6.03
C THR A 24 -0.67 9.79 6.39
N PRO A 25 -1.04 9.31 7.59
CA PRO A 25 -0.92 7.90 7.95
C PRO A 25 -1.64 6.97 6.95
N HIS A 26 -2.77 7.41 6.39
CA HIS A 26 -3.51 6.63 5.40
C HIS A 26 -2.75 6.53 4.07
N THR A 27 -2.21 7.65 3.56
CA THR A 27 -1.43 7.64 2.31
C THR A 27 -0.13 6.85 2.44
N LEU A 28 0.52 6.92 3.61
CA LEU A 28 1.70 6.10 3.91
C LEU A 28 1.36 4.61 3.89
N ARG A 29 0.29 4.20 4.59
CA ARG A 29 -0.18 2.80 4.60
C ARG A 29 -0.51 2.31 3.19
N HIS A 30 -1.19 3.15 2.41
CA HIS A 30 -1.56 2.82 1.04
C HIS A 30 -0.34 2.63 0.14
N SER A 31 0.61 3.58 0.16
CA SER A 31 1.83 3.48 -0.62
C SER A 31 2.66 2.24 -0.24
N PHE A 32 2.82 1.97 1.06
CA PHE A 32 3.52 0.78 1.54
C PHE A 32 2.87 -0.52 1.03
N ALA A 33 1.54 -0.60 1.12
CA ALA A 33 0.81 -1.79 0.72
C ALA A 33 0.80 -2.02 -0.78
N THR A 34 0.57 -0.97 -1.57
CA THR A 34 0.67 -1.03 -3.03
C THR A 34 2.08 -1.47 -3.45
N HIS A 35 3.13 -0.91 -2.84
CA HIS A 35 4.51 -1.28 -3.15
C HIS A 35 4.81 -2.75 -2.84
N LEU A 36 4.31 -3.30 -1.72
CA LEU A 36 4.44 -4.72 -1.42
C LEU A 36 3.74 -5.60 -2.48
N LEU A 37 2.51 -5.26 -2.84
CA LEU A 37 1.76 -6.01 -3.86
C LEU A 37 2.42 -5.90 -5.25
N GLU A 38 3.00 -4.74 -5.58
CA GLU A 38 3.79 -4.52 -6.80
C GLU A 38 5.02 -5.41 -6.88
N ASN A 39 5.65 -5.69 -5.75
CA ASN A 39 6.80 -6.60 -5.67
C ASN A 39 6.40 -8.08 -5.52
N GLY A 40 5.09 -8.39 -5.54
CA GLY A 40 4.60 -9.77 -5.54
C GLY A 40 4.36 -10.37 -4.16
N ALA A 41 4.29 -9.55 -3.11
CA ALA A 41 3.86 -10.02 -1.79
C ALA A 41 2.42 -10.54 -1.84
N ASP A 42 2.14 -11.58 -1.05
CA ASP A 42 0.78 -12.12 -0.92
C ASP A 42 -0.11 -11.15 -0.13
N ILE A 43 -1.40 -11.12 -0.47
CA ILE A 43 -2.37 -10.28 0.23
C ILE A 43 -2.62 -10.76 1.68
N HIS A 44 -2.42 -12.04 1.96
CA HIS A 44 -2.47 -12.61 3.29
C HIS A 44 -1.31 -12.10 4.15
N ASP A 45 -0.10 -12.04 3.60
CA ASP A 45 1.07 -11.45 4.27
C ASP A 45 0.86 -9.95 4.51
N LEU A 46 0.33 -9.24 3.51
CA LEU A 46 -0.04 -7.83 3.65
C LEU A 46 -1.02 -7.61 4.82
N ARG A 47 -2.01 -8.49 4.96
CA ARG A 47 -3.01 -8.41 6.05
C ARG A 47 -2.37 -8.51 7.42
N GLU A 48 -1.42 -9.44 7.56
CA GLU A 48 -0.70 -9.66 8.79
C GLU A 48 0.17 -8.46 9.14
N ILE A 49 0.94 -7.96 8.17
CA ILE A 49 1.82 -6.79 8.32
C ILE A 49 1.03 -5.52 8.66
N LEU A 50 -0.17 -5.35 8.12
CA LEU A 50 -1.05 -4.21 8.41
C LEU A 50 -1.88 -4.39 9.69
N GLY A 51 -1.76 -5.54 10.37
CA GLY A 51 -2.35 -5.81 11.68
C GLY A 51 -3.82 -6.18 11.65
N HIS A 52 -4.23 -7.09 10.76
CA HIS A 52 -5.64 -7.47 10.53
C HIS A 52 -6.57 -6.27 10.32
N SER A 53 -6.03 -5.13 9.88
CA SER A 53 -6.76 -3.88 9.75
C SER A 53 -8.02 -4.05 8.88
N ASP A 54 -9.09 -3.36 9.26
CA ASP A 54 -10.45 -3.46 8.72
C ASP A 54 -10.57 -3.89 7.24
N ILE A 55 -11.47 -4.84 6.99
CA ILE A 55 -11.82 -5.44 5.68
C ILE A 55 -12.09 -4.37 4.61
N SER A 56 -12.59 -3.19 5.01
CA SER A 56 -12.84 -2.05 4.11
C SER A 56 -11.57 -1.59 3.36
N SER A 57 -10.43 -1.52 4.07
CA SER A 57 -9.13 -1.16 3.49
C SER A 57 -8.60 -2.25 2.55
N MET A 58 -8.90 -3.52 2.87
CA MET A 58 -8.47 -4.69 2.11
C MET A 58 -9.10 -4.74 0.72
N HIS A 59 -10.33 -4.25 0.59
CA HIS A 59 -11.08 -4.30 -0.67
C HIS A 59 -10.39 -3.55 -1.81
N VAL A 60 -9.77 -2.40 -1.51
CA VAL A 60 -9.01 -1.60 -2.46
C VAL A 60 -7.79 -2.36 -2.97
N TYR A 61 -7.07 -3.05 -2.06
CA TYR A 61 -5.89 -3.85 -2.41
C TYR A 61 -6.25 -5.10 -3.21
N THR A 62 -7.34 -5.79 -2.87
CA THR A 62 -7.84 -6.94 -3.64
C THR A 62 -8.17 -6.54 -5.08
N LYS A 63 -8.81 -5.39 -5.28
CA LYS A 63 -9.13 -4.87 -6.61
C LYS A 63 -7.84 -4.60 -7.40
N TYR A 64 -6.86 -3.95 -6.78
CA TYR A 64 -5.55 -3.71 -7.39
C TYR A 64 -4.86 -5.01 -7.82
N LEU A 65 -4.85 -6.03 -6.96
CA LEU A 65 -4.25 -7.33 -7.28
C LEU A 65 -4.92 -8.01 -8.48
N LYS A 66 -6.26 -7.98 -8.56
CA LYS A 66 -7.00 -8.52 -9.72
C LYS A 66 -6.61 -7.84 -11.03
N GLU A 67 -6.45 -6.52 -11.00
CA GLU A 67 -6.04 -5.74 -12.18
C GLU A 67 -4.61 -6.06 -12.60
N LYS A 68 -3.69 -6.21 -11.63
CA LYS A 68 -2.31 -6.62 -11.87
C LYS A 68 -2.22 -8.04 -12.43
N MET A 69 -2.96 -8.99 -11.87
CA MET A 69 -3.05 -10.37 -12.37
C MET A 69 -3.53 -10.41 -13.82
N ARG A 70 -4.60 -9.64 -14.13
CA ARG A 70 -5.10 -9.50 -15.50
C ARG A 70 -4.04 -8.92 -16.44
N THR A 71 -3.35 -7.87 -16.02
CA THR A 71 -2.30 -7.22 -16.82
C THR A 71 -1.13 -8.17 -17.09
N ASN A 72 -0.65 -8.88 -16.07
CA ASN A 72 0.40 -9.88 -16.23
C ASN A 72 -0.03 -11.04 -17.13
N TYR A 73 -1.27 -11.52 -16.99
CA TYR A 73 -1.82 -12.54 -17.87
C TYR A 73 -1.81 -12.07 -19.34
N ILE A 74 -2.34 -10.88 -19.62
CA ILE A 74 -2.33 -10.32 -20.99
C ILE A 74 -0.90 -10.17 -21.52
N LYS A 75 0.03 -9.73 -20.67
CA LYS A 75 1.42 -9.45 -21.07
C LYS A 75 2.25 -10.71 -21.35
N HIS A 76 2.00 -11.81 -20.63
CA HIS A 76 2.88 -12.97 -20.62
C HIS A 76 2.22 -14.26 -21.13
N HIS A 77 0.90 -14.29 -21.33
CA HIS A 77 0.23 -15.50 -21.79
C HIS A 77 0.36 -15.61 -23.32
N PRO A 78 0.93 -16.70 -23.85
CA PRO A 78 1.24 -16.84 -25.29
C PRO A 78 0.01 -16.97 -26.21
N ARG A 79 -1.20 -16.94 -25.63
CA ARG A 79 -2.49 -17.01 -26.33
C ARG A 79 -3.51 -15.96 -25.83
N ALA A 80 -3.05 -14.91 -25.14
CA ALA A 80 -3.92 -13.80 -24.74
C ALA A 80 -4.08 -12.77 -25.86
#